data_AF-A0A7C3I2F9-F1
#
_entry.id   AF-A0A7C3I2F9-F1
#
_cell.length_a   1.000
_cell.length_b   1.000
_cell.length_c   1.000
_cell.angle_alpha   90.00
_cell.angle_beta   90.00
_cell.angle_gamma   90.00
#
_symmetry.space_group_name_H-M   'P 1'
#
loop_
_entity.id
_entity.type
_entity.pdbx_description
1 polymer ?
#
loop_
_entity_poly.entity_id
_entity_poly.type
_entity_poly.pdbx_seq_one_letter_code
_entity_poly.pdbx_strand_id
1 'polypeptide(L)'
;MADTRDFKARQIKIKEIHKPSSFEGALWAVQGITDARVIYHAPPGCYLMQHMNALCNEWHPEIYSTLVSYAEVMQGTGEKLDAMVKQVVAEKPKAIIVITSPVIEITGDDVQGAVAASGYENLIVIRPPLGGTLAEGKEGAFLGLMDLMKPACQQVPRTVNLIGPTYNTFNWRADVFELTRMLSAIGVNVNAVIAADCTVAQIERAPQAALNVCVYPYDCGIVFAQRMEQQYGTPFKAAHVPIGFRESAAWLSDIAAFFSIEAQPYIAREVTRGRDFITTLLVTNTFFEAQAALSTDNCDTYSVGISSFLNRELGMKICMAAVSTEAAAAAISHICPNVLVNPSIDEKKNLLLELSPTIILGNYYDLKIAADLGFKNFLFADIPLIGYIFSETTPFMGFMGAQHLVQAIGNEIYTKIFIETKGELEGAISAGEIPWELDAERALGRIAELLPHFIRSIALKKIHQVADETAQQRNSPVTLEILQDVALKYTPTRFKAKYATIFNNTREAAADSEHSAQPVFTMSWEQAAREMLAMVPAEFRAVAAQETENYAREHQYHRITAAVVEEYRKKLGF
;
A
#
# COMPACT_ATOMS: atom_id res chain seq x y z
N MET A 1 13.32 -6.83 52.98
CA MET A 1 13.85 -6.42 51.68
C MET A 1 12.89 -6.94 50.62
N ALA A 2 11.93 -6.11 50.21
CA ALA A 2 11.01 -6.43 49.14
C ALA A 2 11.67 -6.01 47.82
N ASP A 3 11.71 -6.95 46.87
CA ASP A 3 12.25 -6.85 45.53
C ASP A 3 11.50 -5.75 44.74
N THR A 4 12.04 -4.54 44.74
CA THR A 4 11.59 -3.44 43.85
C THR A 4 12.04 -3.76 42.44
N ARG A 5 11.26 -4.60 41.76
CA ARG A 5 11.38 -4.77 40.32
C ARG A 5 11.08 -3.44 39.66
N ASP A 6 12.12 -2.91 39.04
CA ASP A 6 12.16 -1.72 38.23
C ASP A 6 11.16 -1.87 37.07
N PHE A 7 9.91 -1.44 37.27
CA PHE A 7 8.96 -1.22 36.20
C PHE A 7 9.47 -0.03 35.39
N LYS A 8 10.43 -0.27 34.48
CA LYS A 8 10.68 0.66 33.37
C LYS A 8 9.33 0.93 32.74
N ALA A 9 8.82 2.15 32.92
CA ALA A 9 7.59 2.60 32.30
C ALA A 9 7.69 2.28 30.81
N ARG A 10 7.01 1.22 30.36
CA ARG A 10 6.73 1.04 28.94
C ARG A 10 5.98 2.30 28.57
N GLN A 11 6.62 3.23 27.86
CA GLN A 11 5.96 4.41 27.35
C GLN A 11 4.74 3.92 26.58
N ILE A 12 3.55 4.15 27.12
CA ILE A 12 2.30 3.93 26.40
C ILE A 12 2.34 4.94 25.26
N LYS A 13 2.80 4.50 24.09
CA LYS A 13 2.78 5.31 22.88
C LYS A 13 1.40 5.14 22.26
N ILE A 14 0.66 6.24 22.20
CA ILE A 14 -0.56 6.31 21.41
C ILE A 14 -0.13 6.19 19.95
N LYS A 15 -0.56 5.12 19.28
CA LYS A 15 -0.35 4.94 17.84
C LYS A 15 -1.64 5.33 17.13
N GLU A 16 -1.53 6.17 16.12
CA GLU A 16 -2.64 6.45 15.24
C GLU A 16 -2.80 5.29 14.24
N ILE A 17 -3.97 4.65 14.29
CA ILE A 17 -4.39 3.58 13.39
C ILE A 17 -5.70 3.99 12.73
N HIS A 18 -5.83 3.76 11.42
CA HIS A 18 -7.05 4.05 10.66
C HIS A 18 -7.69 2.74 10.20
N LYS A 19 -7.94 1.85 11.16
CA LYS A 19 -8.59 0.56 10.91
C LYS A 19 -10.00 0.54 11.49
N PRO A 20 -11.01 0.24 10.67
CA PRO A 20 -12.35 -0.06 11.17
C PRO A 20 -12.35 -1.30 12.06
N SER A 21 -13.31 -1.38 12.98
CA SER A 21 -13.46 -2.55 13.86
C SER A 21 -14.37 -3.62 13.23
N SER A 22 -14.50 -4.75 13.92
CA SER A 22 -15.48 -5.79 13.60
C SER A 22 -16.93 -5.27 13.54
N PHE A 23 -17.28 -4.25 14.34
CA PHE A 23 -18.60 -3.64 14.30
C PHE A 23 -18.88 -3.00 12.93
N GLU A 24 -17.96 -2.17 12.44
CA GLU A 24 -18.05 -1.61 11.09
C GLU A 24 -18.07 -2.70 10.02
N GLY A 25 -17.27 -3.75 10.17
CA GLY A 25 -17.23 -4.87 9.22
C GLY A 25 -18.55 -5.59 9.07
N ALA A 26 -19.18 -5.95 10.20
CA ALA A 26 -20.48 -6.60 10.18
C ALA A 26 -21.56 -5.69 9.60
N LEU A 27 -21.50 -4.42 9.97
CA LEU A 27 -22.45 -3.42 9.56
C LEU A 27 -22.42 -3.16 8.05
N TRP A 28 -21.26 -2.83 7.50
CA TRP A 28 -21.12 -2.48 6.09
C TRP A 28 -21.32 -3.69 5.17
N ALA A 29 -21.18 -4.91 5.69
CA ALA A 29 -21.58 -6.11 4.96
C ALA A 29 -23.10 -6.15 4.74
N VAL A 30 -23.92 -6.00 5.77
CA VAL A 30 -25.38 -6.18 5.62
C VAL A 30 -26.11 -4.97 5.03
N GLN A 31 -25.50 -3.78 5.05
CA GLN A 31 -26.04 -2.60 4.35
C GLN A 31 -26.24 -2.85 2.84
N GLY A 32 -25.55 -3.87 2.31
CA GLY A 32 -25.70 -4.43 0.96
C GLY A 32 -27.11 -4.79 0.50
N ILE A 33 -27.99 -5.04 1.46
CA ILE A 33 -29.25 -5.75 1.24
C ILE A 33 -30.38 -4.72 1.09
N THR A 34 -30.83 -4.54 -0.14
CA THR A 34 -31.66 -3.39 -0.57
C THR A 34 -33.07 -3.37 0.00
N ASP A 35 -33.64 -4.53 0.31
CA ASP A 35 -35.01 -4.72 0.81
C ASP A 35 -35.06 -5.23 2.27
N ALA A 36 -33.93 -5.16 2.98
CA ALA A 36 -33.83 -5.39 4.41
C ALA A 36 -33.79 -4.07 5.20
N ARG A 37 -34.07 -4.15 6.50
CA ARG A 37 -33.92 -3.02 7.44
C ARG A 37 -32.86 -3.36 8.46
N VAL A 38 -31.84 -2.52 8.54
CA VAL A 38 -30.73 -2.69 9.48
C VAL A 38 -30.97 -1.81 10.70
N ILE A 39 -31.12 -2.45 11.86
CA ILE A 39 -31.25 -1.80 13.16
C ILE A 39 -29.90 -1.84 13.89
N TYR A 40 -29.45 -0.66 14.26
CA TYR A 40 -28.19 -0.40 14.92
C TYR A 40 -28.50 -0.25 16.39
N HIS A 41 -28.31 -1.34 17.14
CA HIS A 41 -28.50 -1.31 18.57
C HIS A 41 -27.28 -0.68 19.23
N ALA A 42 -27.30 0.64 19.31
CA ALA A 42 -26.12 1.44 19.58
C ALA A 42 -26.44 2.78 20.26
N PRO A 43 -25.46 3.38 20.97
CA PRO A 43 -25.53 4.76 21.40
C PRO A 43 -25.46 5.76 20.24
N PRO A 44 -25.86 7.03 20.46
CA PRO A 44 -25.88 8.06 19.42
C PRO A 44 -24.53 8.30 18.70
N GLY A 45 -23.40 8.18 19.40
CA GLY A 45 -22.07 8.41 18.83
C GLY A 45 -21.71 7.39 17.73
N CYS A 46 -22.07 6.11 17.93
CA CYS A 46 -21.86 5.08 16.93
C CYS A 46 -22.69 5.38 15.66
N TYR A 47 -23.95 5.77 15.82
CA TYR A 47 -24.82 6.16 14.70
C TYR A 47 -24.23 7.34 13.92
N LEU A 48 -23.83 8.41 14.61
CA LEU A 48 -23.33 9.62 13.95
C LEU A 48 -22.10 9.33 13.08
N MET A 49 -21.18 8.51 13.57
CA MET A 49 -19.98 8.13 12.81
C MET A 49 -20.33 7.32 11.55
N GLN A 50 -21.30 6.41 11.63
CA GLN A 50 -21.76 5.66 10.46
C GLN A 50 -22.49 6.54 9.45
N HIS A 51 -23.26 7.51 9.93
CA HIS A 51 -23.91 8.49 9.07
C HIS A 51 -22.87 9.35 8.32
N MET A 52 -21.83 9.80 9.00
CA MET A 52 -20.71 10.51 8.37
C MET A 52 -19.98 9.64 7.33
N ASN A 53 -19.71 8.38 7.66
CA ASN A 53 -19.07 7.45 6.72
C ASN A 53 -19.93 7.25 5.47
N ALA A 54 -21.24 7.09 5.61
CA ALA A 54 -22.14 6.98 4.47
C ALA A 54 -22.06 8.22 3.57
N LEU A 55 -22.11 9.43 4.15
CA LEU A 55 -21.97 10.68 3.39
C LEU A 55 -20.61 10.79 2.68
N CYS A 56 -19.51 10.50 3.37
CA CYS A 56 -18.17 10.59 2.81
C CYS A 56 -17.92 9.63 1.64
N ASN A 57 -18.63 8.51 1.58
CA ASN A 57 -18.50 7.51 0.52
C ASN A 57 -19.69 7.51 -0.46
N GLU A 58 -20.54 8.55 -0.42
CA GLU A 58 -21.76 8.67 -1.24
C GLU A 58 -22.70 7.47 -1.15
N TRP A 59 -22.74 6.82 0.02
CA TRP A 59 -23.70 5.76 0.32
C TRP A 59 -25.01 6.37 0.77
N HIS A 60 -26.11 5.75 0.35
CA HIS A 60 -27.46 6.17 0.71
C HIS A 60 -28.19 5.07 1.50
N PRO A 61 -27.62 4.54 2.61
CA PRO A 61 -28.29 3.49 3.38
C PRO A 61 -29.43 4.08 4.21
N GLU A 62 -30.48 3.28 4.41
CA GLU A 62 -31.47 3.55 5.43
C GLU A 62 -30.94 3.03 6.78
N ILE A 63 -30.74 3.95 7.74
CA ILE A 63 -30.10 3.66 9.02
C ILE A 63 -31.11 3.83 10.15
N TYR A 64 -31.42 2.75 10.87
CA TYR A 64 -32.29 2.78 12.05
C TYR A 64 -31.44 2.57 13.30
N SER A 65 -31.42 3.48 14.26
CA SER A 65 -30.67 3.26 15.50
C SER A 65 -31.53 3.40 16.73
N THR A 66 -31.30 2.53 17.73
CA THR A 66 -31.96 2.64 19.03
C THR A 66 -31.51 3.87 19.80
N LEU A 67 -30.38 4.49 19.47
CA LEU A 67 -29.86 5.70 20.15
C LEU A 67 -29.86 5.55 21.67
N VAL A 68 -29.26 4.47 22.18
CA VAL A 68 -29.24 4.14 23.61
C VAL A 68 -28.54 5.23 24.41
N SER A 69 -29.21 5.76 25.41
CA SER A 69 -28.71 6.76 26.34
C SER A 69 -27.96 6.11 27.50
N TYR A 70 -27.21 6.91 28.26
CA TYR A 70 -26.47 6.43 29.41
C TYR A 70 -27.37 5.76 30.48
N ALA A 71 -28.58 6.29 30.71
CA ALA A 71 -29.51 5.71 31.67
C ALA A 71 -29.97 4.31 31.25
N GLU A 72 -30.27 4.12 29.97
CA GLU A 72 -30.70 2.82 29.42
C GLU A 72 -29.55 1.81 29.39
N VAL A 73 -28.31 2.24 29.16
CA VAL A 73 -27.13 1.37 29.32
C VAL A 73 -27.03 0.79 30.74
N MET A 74 -27.45 1.56 31.76
CA MET A 74 -27.42 1.12 33.16
C MET A 74 -28.62 0.27 33.57
N GLN A 75 -29.79 0.51 32.96
CA GLN A 75 -31.06 -0.09 33.35
C GLN A 75 -31.46 -1.30 32.48
N GLY A 76 -30.79 -1.47 31.33
CA GLY A 76 -31.14 -2.44 30.31
C GLY A 76 -31.74 -1.76 29.08
N THR A 77 -31.41 -2.29 27.91
CA THR A 77 -31.68 -1.64 26.62
C THR A 77 -32.81 -2.31 25.82
N GLY A 78 -33.34 -3.43 26.34
CA GLY A 78 -34.31 -4.30 25.64
C GLY A 78 -35.62 -3.61 25.29
N GLU A 79 -36.18 -2.78 26.17
CA GLU A 79 -37.43 -2.05 25.88
C GLU A 79 -37.28 -1.10 24.68
N LYS A 80 -36.12 -0.47 24.55
CA LYS A 80 -35.83 0.44 23.45
C LYS A 80 -35.65 -0.30 22.14
N LEU A 81 -34.99 -1.45 22.19
CA LEU A 81 -34.87 -2.33 21.04
C LEU A 81 -36.23 -2.85 20.58
N ASP A 82 -37.07 -3.33 21.50
CA ASP A 82 -38.43 -3.81 21.21
C ASP A 82 -39.29 -2.72 20.56
N ALA A 83 -39.26 -1.49 21.09
CA ALA A 83 -39.97 -0.36 20.50
C ALA A 83 -39.51 -0.06 19.06
N MET A 84 -38.19 -0.09 18.81
CA MET A 84 -37.63 0.11 17.47
C MET A 84 -38.01 -1.02 16.51
N VAL A 85 -37.92 -2.28 16.95
CA VAL A 85 -38.30 -3.44 16.14
C VAL A 85 -39.77 -3.35 15.76
N LYS A 86 -40.68 -3.01 16.69
CA LYS A 86 -42.11 -2.81 16.40
C LYS A 86 -42.35 -1.74 15.34
N GLN A 87 -41.61 -0.63 15.38
CA GLN A 87 -41.70 0.41 14.37
C GLN A 87 -41.25 -0.10 12.99
N VAL A 88 -40.11 -0.78 12.93
CA VAL A 88 -39.56 -1.32 11.67
C VAL A 88 -40.44 -2.43 11.09
N VAL A 89 -41.03 -3.28 11.93
CA VAL A 89 -42.01 -4.31 11.52
C VAL A 89 -43.22 -3.69 10.82
N ALA A 90 -43.66 -2.49 11.23
CA ALA A 90 -44.78 -1.80 10.58
C ALA A 90 -44.50 -1.43 9.11
N GLU A 91 -43.23 -1.27 8.73
CA GLU A 91 -42.80 -1.03 7.35
C GLU A 91 -42.81 -2.31 6.47
N LYS A 92 -42.91 -3.50 7.10
CA LYS A 92 -42.95 -4.82 6.43
C LYS A 92 -41.73 -5.10 5.51
N PRO A 93 -40.49 -4.94 5.99
CA PRO A 93 -39.30 -5.23 5.19
C PRO A 93 -39.13 -6.74 4.94
N LYS A 94 -38.37 -7.14 3.92
CA LYS A 94 -38.18 -8.58 3.65
C LYS A 94 -37.34 -9.30 4.71
N ALA A 95 -36.48 -8.56 5.42
CA ALA A 95 -35.77 -9.00 6.61
C ALA A 95 -35.48 -7.83 7.55
N ILE A 96 -35.28 -8.13 8.83
CA ILE A 96 -34.78 -7.20 9.84
C ILE A 96 -33.44 -7.73 10.35
N ILE A 97 -32.43 -6.89 10.35
CA ILE A 97 -31.06 -7.26 10.74
C ILE A 97 -30.66 -6.36 11.92
N VAL A 98 -30.54 -6.94 13.11
CA VAL A 98 -30.11 -6.20 14.30
C VAL A 98 -28.61 -6.39 14.49
N ILE A 99 -27.87 -5.29 14.56
CA ILE A 99 -26.42 -5.29 14.85
C ILE A 99 -26.18 -4.61 16.18
N THR A 100 -25.46 -5.29 17.06
CA THR A 100 -25.09 -4.78 18.37
C THR A 100 -23.79 -3.99 18.32
N SER A 101 -23.75 -2.85 19.03
CA SER A 101 -22.53 -2.06 19.18
C SER A 101 -21.61 -2.61 20.28
N PRO A 102 -20.33 -2.20 20.32
CA PRO A 102 -19.43 -2.56 21.42
C PRO A 102 -19.97 -2.24 22.81
N VAL A 103 -20.79 -1.19 22.96
CA VAL A 103 -21.41 -0.85 24.25
C VAL A 103 -22.40 -1.93 24.69
N ILE A 104 -23.22 -2.45 23.77
CA ILE A 104 -24.19 -3.52 24.05
C ILE A 104 -23.49 -4.85 24.34
N GLU A 105 -22.38 -5.12 23.64
CA GLU A 105 -21.59 -6.31 23.92
C GLU A 105 -20.88 -6.25 25.27
N ILE A 106 -20.52 -5.05 25.76
CA ILE A 106 -19.98 -4.85 27.12
C ILE A 106 -21.07 -5.03 28.19
N THR A 107 -22.28 -4.50 27.98
CA THR A 107 -23.38 -4.69 28.94
C THR A 107 -23.87 -6.13 29.00
N GLY A 108 -23.72 -6.88 27.91
CA GLY A 108 -24.13 -8.28 27.84
C GLY A 108 -25.64 -8.44 27.75
N ASP A 109 -26.33 -7.48 27.11
CA ASP A 109 -27.78 -7.50 26.99
C ASP A 109 -28.28 -8.76 26.24
N ASP A 110 -29.44 -9.29 26.68
CA ASP A 110 -30.12 -10.39 25.99
C ASP A 110 -30.92 -9.87 24.78
N VAL A 111 -30.16 -9.48 23.75
CA VAL A 111 -30.70 -8.99 22.48
C VAL A 111 -31.54 -10.05 21.78
N GLN A 112 -31.14 -11.32 21.87
CA GLN A 112 -31.85 -12.43 21.23
C GLN A 112 -33.24 -12.61 21.84
N GLY A 113 -33.34 -12.61 23.17
CA GLY A 113 -34.61 -12.67 23.88
C GLY A 113 -35.50 -11.46 23.60
N ALA A 114 -34.93 -10.25 23.55
CA ALA A 114 -35.67 -9.03 23.27
C ALA A 114 -36.31 -9.03 21.88
N VAL A 115 -35.60 -9.49 20.85
CA VAL A 115 -36.14 -9.53 19.47
C VAL A 115 -37.08 -10.70 19.23
N ALA A 116 -36.91 -11.82 19.95
CA ALA A 116 -37.76 -13.01 19.81
C ALA A 116 -39.24 -12.71 20.11
N ALA A 117 -39.50 -11.75 21.01
CA ALA A 117 -40.85 -11.30 21.34
C ALA A 117 -41.61 -10.68 20.15
N SER A 118 -40.90 -10.21 19.11
CA SER A 118 -41.52 -9.65 17.91
C SER A 118 -42.22 -10.70 17.04
N GLY A 119 -41.80 -11.97 17.11
CA GLY A 119 -42.30 -13.05 16.26
C GLY A 119 -42.04 -12.87 14.76
N TYR A 120 -41.12 -11.98 14.36
CA TYR A 120 -40.81 -11.72 12.96
C TYR A 120 -39.94 -12.84 12.37
N GLU A 121 -40.41 -13.49 11.31
CA GLU A 121 -39.77 -14.70 10.73
C GLU A 121 -38.33 -14.44 10.28
N ASN A 122 -38.11 -13.39 9.47
CA ASN A 122 -36.81 -13.05 8.91
C ASN A 122 -36.08 -11.98 9.75
N LEU A 123 -35.96 -12.21 11.05
CA LEU A 123 -35.18 -11.35 11.94
C LEU A 123 -33.89 -12.06 12.37
N ILE A 124 -32.76 -11.46 12.03
CA ILE A 124 -31.43 -11.95 12.41
C ILE A 124 -30.75 -10.97 13.36
N VAL A 125 -29.95 -11.50 14.29
CA VAL A 125 -29.12 -10.72 15.21
C VAL A 125 -27.66 -11.07 14.94
N ILE A 126 -26.86 -10.05 14.64
CA ILE A 126 -25.42 -10.19 14.43
C ILE A 126 -24.71 -9.48 15.58
N ARG A 127 -23.85 -10.22 16.28
CA ARG A 127 -23.09 -9.76 17.44
C ARG A 127 -21.59 -9.74 17.15
N PRO A 128 -21.02 -8.60 16.70
CA PRO A 128 -19.60 -8.52 16.36
C PRO A 128 -18.71 -8.68 17.61
N PRO A 129 -17.57 -9.38 17.51
CA PRO A 129 -16.68 -9.58 18.65
C PRO A 129 -16.00 -8.28 19.08
N LEU A 130 -15.89 -8.03 20.39
CA LEU A 130 -15.16 -6.88 20.95
C LEU A 130 -13.66 -6.95 20.60
N GLY A 131 -13.13 -5.87 20.04
CA GLY A 131 -11.73 -5.79 19.65
C GLY A 131 -11.37 -6.61 18.40
N GLY A 132 -12.37 -7.17 17.71
CA GLY A 132 -12.17 -7.86 16.44
C GLY A 132 -11.84 -6.90 15.28
N THR A 133 -11.30 -7.50 14.23
CA THR A 133 -10.92 -6.85 12.97
C THR A 133 -12.12 -6.65 12.05
N LEU A 134 -11.97 -5.74 11.08
CA LEU A 134 -12.94 -5.51 10.00
C LEU A 134 -13.31 -6.83 9.28
N ALA A 135 -12.33 -7.68 8.98
CA ALA A 135 -12.51 -8.97 8.29
C ALA A 135 -13.38 -9.94 9.12
N GLU A 136 -13.10 -10.08 10.42
CA GLU A 136 -13.89 -10.91 11.33
C GLU A 136 -15.34 -10.43 11.44
N GLY A 137 -15.54 -9.11 11.45
CA GLY A 137 -16.87 -8.50 11.39
C GLY A 137 -17.65 -8.89 10.13
N LYS A 138 -17.02 -8.74 8.96
CA LYS A 138 -17.62 -9.13 7.67
C LYS A 138 -17.99 -10.61 7.66
N GLU A 139 -17.06 -11.48 8.09
CA GLU A 139 -17.28 -12.92 8.15
C GLU A 139 -18.45 -13.28 9.08
N GLY A 140 -18.51 -12.67 10.26
CA GLY A 140 -19.62 -12.86 11.20
C GLY A 140 -20.97 -12.45 10.62
N ALA A 141 -21.01 -11.36 9.85
CA ALA A 141 -22.21 -10.95 9.13
C ALA A 141 -22.60 -11.95 8.03
N PHE A 142 -21.66 -12.40 7.20
CA PHE A 142 -21.95 -13.43 6.19
C PHE A 142 -22.51 -14.71 6.81
N LEU A 143 -21.92 -15.17 7.92
CA LEU A 143 -22.42 -16.33 8.66
C LEU A 143 -23.84 -16.08 9.21
N GLY A 144 -24.14 -14.90 9.74
CA GLY A 144 -25.49 -14.54 10.17
C GLY A 144 -26.53 -14.52 9.04
N LEU A 145 -26.12 -14.17 7.82
CA LEU A 145 -27.02 -14.22 6.64
C LEU A 145 -27.41 -15.65 6.24
N MET A 146 -26.72 -16.68 6.75
CA MET A 146 -27.10 -18.07 6.49
C MET A 146 -28.46 -18.42 7.07
N ASP A 147 -28.92 -17.73 8.12
CA ASP A 147 -30.24 -17.96 8.73
C ASP A 147 -31.39 -17.57 7.78
N LEU A 148 -31.12 -16.71 6.80
CA LEU A 148 -32.07 -16.37 5.74
C LEU A 148 -32.04 -17.37 4.58
N MET A 149 -31.04 -18.25 4.49
CA MET A 149 -30.88 -19.14 3.34
C MET A 149 -31.83 -20.32 3.40
N LYS A 150 -32.47 -20.64 2.28
CA LYS A 150 -33.37 -21.79 2.16
C LYS A 150 -32.66 -22.93 1.43
N PRO A 151 -32.72 -24.17 1.95
CA PRO A 151 -32.17 -25.32 1.24
C PRO A 151 -32.69 -25.39 -0.20
N ALA A 152 -31.80 -25.61 -1.16
CA ALA A 152 -32.18 -25.66 -2.56
C ALA A 152 -32.97 -26.95 -2.87
N CYS A 153 -34.17 -26.81 -3.44
CA CYS A 153 -34.89 -27.96 -3.99
C CYS A 153 -34.25 -28.47 -5.29
N GLN A 154 -33.63 -27.57 -6.06
CA GLN A 154 -32.94 -27.88 -7.31
C GLN A 154 -31.79 -26.89 -7.53
N GLN A 155 -30.64 -27.40 -7.95
CA GLN A 155 -29.50 -26.57 -8.37
C GLN A 155 -29.73 -26.00 -9.77
N VAL A 156 -29.42 -24.72 -9.98
CA VAL A 156 -29.51 -24.06 -11.27
C VAL A 156 -28.16 -24.20 -12.00
N PRO A 157 -28.09 -24.88 -13.16
CA PRO A 157 -26.83 -25.12 -13.85
C PRO A 157 -26.19 -23.81 -14.35
N ARG A 158 -24.86 -23.79 -14.44
CA ARG A 158 -24.06 -22.64 -14.93
C ARG A 158 -24.39 -21.33 -14.22
N THR A 159 -24.60 -21.40 -12.91
CA THR A 159 -24.79 -20.23 -12.06
C THR A 159 -23.75 -20.16 -10.95
N VAL A 160 -23.36 -18.93 -10.59
CA VAL A 160 -22.42 -18.67 -9.51
C VAL A 160 -22.96 -17.67 -8.51
N ASN A 161 -22.62 -17.81 -7.24
CA ASN A 161 -22.69 -16.69 -6.29
C ASN A 161 -21.33 -15.99 -6.22
N LEU A 162 -21.33 -14.67 -6.17
CA LEU A 162 -20.13 -13.88 -5.86
C LEU A 162 -20.15 -13.52 -4.38
N ILE A 163 -19.07 -13.84 -3.66
CA ILE A 163 -18.93 -13.65 -2.21
C ILE A 163 -17.73 -12.72 -1.94
N GLY A 164 -17.89 -11.79 -1.00
CA GLY A 164 -16.85 -10.85 -0.58
C GLY A 164 -17.11 -9.38 -0.91
N PRO A 165 -17.78 -9.01 -2.03
CA PRO A 165 -18.21 -7.63 -2.22
C PRO A 165 -19.08 -7.17 -1.04
N THR A 166 -18.78 -6.00 -0.47
CA THR A 166 -19.54 -5.32 0.58
C THR A 166 -19.47 -3.81 0.34
N TYR A 167 -20.33 -2.98 0.95
CA TYR A 167 -20.35 -1.54 0.69
C TYR A 167 -18.99 -0.85 0.90
N ASN A 168 -18.21 -1.33 1.85
CA ASN A 168 -16.89 -0.80 2.20
C ASN A 168 -15.72 -1.47 1.45
N THR A 169 -15.97 -2.43 0.56
CA THR A 169 -14.91 -2.99 -0.28
C THR A 169 -14.59 -1.97 -1.38
N PHE A 170 -13.31 -1.60 -1.53
CA PHE A 170 -12.93 -0.61 -2.52
C PHE A 170 -13.38 -1.02 -3.92
N ASN A 171 -14.03 -0.10 -4.65
CA ASN A 171 -14.40 -0.24 -6.06
C ASN A 171 -15.23 -1.49 -6.43
N TRP A 172 -15.90 -2.12 -5.45
CA TRP A 172 -16.56 -3.41 -5.63
C TRP A 172 -17.62 -3.41 -6.74
N ARG A 173 -18.33 -2.29 -6.95
CA ARG A 173 -19.35 -2.17 -8.01
C ARG A 173 -18.77 -2.38 -9.40
N ALA A 174 -17.64 -1.72 -9.68
CA ALA A 174 -16.96 -1.83 -10.95
C ALA A 174 -16.36 -3.23 -11.13
N ASP A 175 -15.75 -3.79 -10.07
CA ASP A 175 -15.22 -5.16 -10.11
C ASP A 175 -16.33 -6.17 -10.40
N VAL A 176 -17.46 -6.10 -9.68
CA VAL A 176 -18.62 -6.99 -9.91
C VAL A 176 -19.19 -6.82 -11.32
N PHE A 177 -19.25 -5.59 -11.85
CA PHE A 177 -19.67 -5.33 -13.22
C PHE A 177 -18.80 -6.08 -14.24
N GLU A 178 -17.47 -5.96 -14.14
CA GLU A 178 -16.54 -6.64 -15.05
C GLU A 178 -16.55 -8.16 -14.88
N LEU A 179 -16.56 -8.66 -13.64
CA LEU A 179 -16.62 -10.10 -13.38
C LEU A 179 -17.93 -10.71 -13.93
N THR A 180 -19.06 -10.01 -13.76
CA THR A 180 -20.35 -10.44 -14.30
C THR A 180 -20.33 -10.45 -15.83
N ARG A 181 -19.71 -9.44 -16.47
CA ARG A 181 -19.52 -9.38 -17.93
C ARG A 181 -18.68 -10.56 -18.43
N MET A 182 -17.57 -10.86 -17.75
CA MET A 182 -16.67 -11.97 -18.09
C MET A 182 -17.37 -13.33 -17.98
N LEU A 183 -18.12 -13.56 -16.88
CA LEU A 183 -18.88 -14.79 -16.68
C LEU A 183 -19.99 -14.95 -17.72
N SER A 184 -20.74 -13.88 -17.99
CA SER A 184 -21.81 -13.89 -18.99
C SER A 184 -21.28 -14.20 -20.39
N ALA A 185 -20.08 -13.72 -20.73
CA ALA A 185 -19.45 -13.97 -22.02
C ALA A 185 -19.09 -15.45 -22.28
N ILE A 186 -18.93 -16.26 -21.22
CA ILE A 186 -18.74 -17.71 -21.31
C ILE A 186 -20.04 -18.49 -21.02
N GLY A 187 -21.18 -17.81 -20.87
CA GLY A 187 -22.47 -18.44 -20.62
C GLY A 187 -22.70 -18.88 -19.16
N VAL A 188 -22.03 -18.24 -18.21
CA VAL A 188 -22.25 -18.43 -16.76
C VAL A 188 -22.98 -17.21 -16.20
N ASN A 189 -24.07 -17.45 -15.47
CA ASN A 189 -24.90 -16.39 -14.90
C ASN A 189 -24.59 -16.17 -13.41
N VAL A 190 -24.66 -14.92 -12.95
CA VAL A 190 -24.56 -14.60 -11.52
C VAL A 190 -25.94 -14.80 -10.88
N ASN A 191 -26.04 -15.70 -9.91
CA ASN A 191 -27.25 -15.97 -9.13
C ASN A 191 -27.49 -14.85 -8.11
N ALA A 192 -26.47 -14.55 -7.31
CA ALA A 192 -26.47 -13.50 -6.31
C ALA A 192 -25.06 -12.96 -6.07
N VAL A 193 -24.96 -11.67 -5.75
CA VAL A 193 -23.77 -11.06 -5.16
C VAL A 193 -24.08 -10.93 -3.68
N ILE A 194 -23.51 -11.81 -2.86
CA ILE A 194 -23.93 -11.93 -1.46
C ILE A 194 -23.57 -10.67 -0.70
N ALA A 195 -24.56 -10.03 -0.09
CA ALA A 195 -24.41 -8.83 0.72
C ALA A 195 -23.87 -7.59 -0.01
N ALA A 196 -24.03 -7.50 -1.33
CA ALA A 196 -23.77 -6.27 -2.08
C ALA A 196 -24.78 -6.10 -3.23
N ASP A 197 -25.60 -5.06 -3.11
CA ASP A 197 -26.71 -4.76 -4.03
C ASP A 197 -27.56 -5.98 -4.37
N CYS A 198 -27.96 -6.69 -3.31
CA CYS A 198 -28.78 -7.88 -3.40
C CYS A 198 -30.09 -7.73 -2.62
N THR A 199 -31.07 -8.55 -2.97
CA THR A 199 -32.33 -8.69 -2.24
C THR A 199 -32.28 -9.85 -1.27
N VAL A 200 -33.13 -9.85 -0.25
CA VAL A 200 -33.33 -10.98 0.67
C VAL A 200 -33.69 -12.24 -0.12
N ALA A 201 -34.52 -12.12 -1.17
CA ALA A 201 -34.86 -13.25 -2.03
C ALA A 201 -33.64 -13.85 -2.78
N GLN A 202 -32.64 -13.03 -3.13
CA GLN A 202 -31.37 -13.51 -3.69
C GLN A 202 -30.53 -14.27 -2.65
N ILE A 203 -30.54 -13.83 -1.39
CA ILE A 203 -29.88 -14.54 -0.29
C ILE A 203 -30.59 -15.87 -0.03
N GLU A 204 -31.92 -15.86 0.08
CA GLU A 204 -32.73 -17.06 0.29
C GLU A 204 -32.44 -18.16 -0.76
N ARG A 205 -32.28 -17.77 -2.03
CA ARG A 205 -31.96 -18.68 -3.14
C ARG A 205 -30.47 -18.88 -3.41
N ALA A 206 -29.58 -18.28 -2.62
CA ALA A 206 -28.14 -18.45 -2.82
C ALA A 206 -27.71 -19.92 -2.88
N PRO A 207 -28.23 -20.86 -2.05
CA PRO A 207 -27.89 -22.27 -2.15
C PRO A 207 -28.24 -22.96 -3.47
N GLN A 208 -29.08 -22.35 -4.32
CA GLN A 208 -29.43 -22.91 -5.63
C GLN A 208 -28.30 -22.77 -6.66
N ALA A 209 -27.30 -21.92 -6.41
CA ALA A 209 -26.18 -21.75 -7.32
C ALA A 209 -25.35 -23.03 -7.44
N ALA A 210 -24.73 -23.22 -8.60
CA ALA A 210 -23.86 -24.38 -8.83
C ALA A 210 -22.46 -24.22 -8.22
N LEU A 211 -22.00 -22.99 -8.02
CA LEU A 211 -20.68 -22.68 -7.49
C LEU A 211 -20.68 -21.35 -6.72
N ASN A 212 -19.94 -21.32 -5.62
CA ASN A 212 -19.60 -20.08 -4.92
C ASN A 212 -18.22 -19.57 -5.36
N VAL A 213 -18.08 -18.28 -5.59
CA VAL A 213 -16.79 -17.66 -5.97
C VAL A 213 -16.44 -16.57 -4.96
N CYS A 214 -15.40 -16.81 -4.17
CA CYS A 214 -14.88 -15.83 -3.23
C CYS A 214 -13.97 -14.85 -3.98
N VAL A 215 -14.47 -13.64 -4.20
CA VAL A 215 -13.80 -12.60 -5.00
C VAL A 215 -12.72 -11.88 -4.18
N TYR A 216 -12.92 -11.78 -2.86
CA TYR A 216 -12.02 -11.10 -1.93
C TYR A 216 -11.48 -12.06 -0.85
N PRO A 217 -10.74 -13.13 -1.24
CA PRO A 217 -10.42 -14.25 -0.36
C PRO A 217 -9.49 -13.91 0.81
N TYR A 218 -8.78 -12.77 0.76
CA TYR A 218 -7.94 -12.29 1.86
C TYR A 218 -8.67 -11.34 2.80
N ASP A 219 -9.90 -10.91 2.46
CA ASP A 219 -10.69 -9.98 3.25
C ASP A 219 -11.84 -10.68 3.98
N CYS A 220 -12.60 -11.54 3.28
CA CYS A 220 -13.76 -12.24 3.83
C CYS A 220 -14.36 -13.29 2.87
N GLY A 221 -15.29 -14.09 3.40
CA GLY A 221 -16.17 -14.98 2.65
C GLY A 221 -15.69 -16.43 2.54
N ILE A 222 -14.46 -16.72 2.94
CA ILE A 222 -13.90 -18.09 2.88
C ILE A 222 -14.63 -19.01 3.86
N VAL A 223 -14.80 -18.59 5.12
CA VAL A 223 -15.41 -19.43 6.16
C VAL A 223 -16.89 -19.64 5.86
N PHE A 224 -17.56 -18.60 5.40
CA PHE A 224 -18.93 -18.65 4.91
C PHE A 224 -19.09 -19.60 3.72
N ALA A 225 -18.21 -19.54 2.72
CA ALA A 225 -18.24 -20.45 1.58
C ALA A 225 -18.01 -21.91 1.99
N GLN A 226 -17.09 -22.17 2.92
CA GLN A 226 -16.88 -23.50 3.52
C GLN A 226 -18.13 -23.99 4.25
N ARG A 227 -18.82 -23.10 4.98
CA ARG A 227 -20.05 -23.45 5.69
C ARG A 227 -21.19 -23.72 4.72
N MET A 228 -21.29 -22.98 3.61
CA MET A 228 -22.24 -23.27 2.53
C MET A 228 -21.95 -24.62 1.86
N GLU A 229 -20.69 -24.97 1.64
CA GLU A 229 -20.32 -26.29 1.12
C GLU A 229 -20.75 -27.41 2.08
N GLN A 230 -20.49 -27.25 3.39
CA GLN A 230 -20.89 -28.23 4.40
C GLN A 230 -22.41 -28.39 4.55
N GLN A 231 -23.16 -27.28 4.49
CA GLN A 231 -24.60 -27.28 4.78
C GLN A 231 -25.47 -27.52 3.54
N TYR A 232 -25.05 -27.02 2.38
CA TYR A 232 -25.84 -27.04 1.14
C TYR A 232 -25.17 -27.84 0.01
N GLY A 233 -23.91 -28.26 0.18
CA GLY A 233 -23.17 -28.97 -0.86
C GLY A 233 -22.72 -28.08 -2.03
N THR A 234 -22.81 -26.76 -1.90
CA THR A 234 -22.37 -25.81 -2.94
C THR A 234 -20.86 -25.62 -2.85
N PRO A 235 -20.05 -26.11 -3.81
CA PRO A 235 -18.60 -25.97 -3.77
C PRO A 235 -18.18 -24.51 -3.94
N PHE A 236 -16.92 -24.19 -3.63
CA PHE A 236 -16.40 -22.83 -3.79
C PHE A 236 -15.01 -22.75 -4.45
N LYS A 237 -14.73 -21.61 -5.09
CA LYS A 237 -13.42 -21.24 -5.65
C LYS A 237 -12.92 -19.93 -5.04
N ALA A 238 -11.64 -19.91 -4.70
CA ALA A 238 -10.98 -18.77 -4.06
C ALA A 238 -9.48 -18.64 -4.41
N ALA A 239 -9.00 -19.39 -5.40
CA ALA A 239 -7.57 -19.55 -5.68
C ALA A 239 -6.95 -18.34 -6.39
N HIS A 240 -7.75 -17.55 -7.09
CA HIS A 240 -7.29 -16.47 -7.95
C HIS A 240 -7.93 -15.14 -7.54
N VAL A 241 -7.09 -14.12 -7.41
CA VAL A 241 -7.53 -12.73 -7.31
C VAL A 241 -7.46 -12.15 -8.72
N PRO A 242 -8.60 -11.88 -9.40
CA PRO A 242 -8.63 -11.57 -10.83
C PRO A 242 -8.18 -10.12 -11.10
N ILE A 243 -6.96 -9.74 -10.71
CA ILE A 243 -6.33 -8.45 -11.02
C ILE A 243 -5.14 -8.72 -11.94
N GLY A 244 -5.10 -8.04 -13.09
CA GLY A 244 -4.12 -8.30 -14.16
C GLY A 244 -4.61 -9.30 -15.20
N PHE A 245 -3.91 -9.43 -16.33
CA PHE A 245 -4.35 -10.30 -17.43
C PHE A 245 -4.20 -11.77 -17.07
N ARG A 246 -3.10 -12.14 -16.39
CA ARG A 246 -2.80 -13.54 -16.07
C ARG A 246 -3.79 -14.09 -15.04
N GLU A 247 -3.97 -13.41 -13.92
CA GLU A 247 -4.86 -13.90 -12.86
C GLU A 247 -6.33 -13.83 -13.28
N SER A 248 -6.73 -12.84 -14.09
CA SER A 248 -8.08 -12.81 -14.68
C SER A 248 -8.34 -13.98 -15.62
N ALA A 249 -7.37 -14.33 -16.46
CA ALA A 249 -7.47 -15.50 -17.33
C ALA A 249 -7.50 -16.81 -16.54
N ALA A 250 -6.68 -16.94 -15.49
CA ALA A 250 -6.65 -18.11 -14.62
C ALA A 250 -7.97 -18.28 -13.85
N TRP A 251 -8.49 -17.18 -13.28
CA TRP A 251 -9.78 -17.15 -12.59
C TRP A 251 -10.92 -17.61 -13.51
N LEU A 252 -11.01 -17.06 -14.72
CA LEU A 252 -12.07 -17.43 -15.66
C LEU A 252 -11.91 -18.86 -16.19
N SER A 253 -10.66 -19.32 -16.37
CA SER A 253 -10.35 -20.70 -16.80
C SER A 253 -10.73 -21.72 -15.73
N ASP A 254 -10.48 -21.45 -14.45
CA ASP A 254 -10.83 -22.35 -13.35
C ASP A 254 -12.35 -22.52 -13.22
N ILE A 255 -13.11 -21.42 -13.37
CA ILE A 255 -14.57 -21.46 -13.39
C ILE A 255 -15.09 -22.19 -14.64
N ALA A 256 -14.51 -21.92 -15.81
CA ALA A 256 -14.91 -22.59 -17.05
C ALA A 256 -14.63 -24.10 -17.00
N ALA A 257 -13.50 -24.52 -16.40
CA ALA A 257 -13.16 -25.91 -16.19
C ALA A 257 -14.18 -26.61 -15.28
N PHE A 258 -14.60 -25.96 -14.19
CA PHE A 258 -15.66 -26.49 -13.31
C PHE A 258 -16.96 -26.80 -14.07
N PHE A 259 -17.37 -25.91 -14.99
CA PHE A 259 -18.58 -26.09 -15.79
C PHE A 259 -18.37 -26.85 -17.10
N SER A 260 -17.15 -27.33 -17.38
CA SER A 260 -16.79 -27.95 -18.68
C SER A 260 -17.15 -27.06 -19.88
N ILE A 261 -16.82 -25.77 -19.80
CA ILE A 261 -17.06 -24.75 -20.84
C ILE A 261 -15.72 -24.39 -21.52
N GLU A 262 -15.75 -24.20 -22.84
CA GLU A 262 -14.60 -23.70 -23.58
C GLU A 262 -14.51 -22.16 -23.49
N ALA A 263 -13.69 -21.65 -22.56
CA ALA A 263 -13.47 -20.20 -22.39
C ALA A 263 -12.26 -19.65 -23.17
N GLN A 264 -11.41 -20.52 -23.72
CA GLN A 264 -10.13 -20.13 -24.31
C GLN A 264 -10.24 -19.13 -25.49
N PRO A 265 -11.20 -19.25 -26.42
CA PRO A 265 -11.38 -18.26 -27.48
C PRO A 265 -11.70 -16.85 -26.96
N TYR A 266 -12.50 -16.77 -25.89
CA TYR A 266 -12.82 -15.49 -25.24
C TYR A 266 -11.58 -14.90 -24.55
N ILE A 267 -10.90 -15.70 -23.73
CA ILE A 267 -9.70 -15.28 -23.00
C ILE A 267 -8.61 -14.81 -23.96
N ALA A 268 -8.31 -15.59 -25.01
CA ALA A 268 -7.29 -15.24 -25.99
C ALA A 268 -7.57 -13.90 -26.68
N ARG A 269 -8.85 -13.62 -27.00
CA ARG A 269 -9.26 -12.35 -27.58
C ARG A 269 -9.06 -11.18 -26.63
N GLU A 270 -9.49 -11.30 -25.37
CA GLU A 270 -9.36 -10.22 -24.38
C GLU A 270 -7.89 -9.95 -24.03
N VAL A 271 -7.07 -11.00 -23.88
CA VAL A 271 -5.61 -10.87 -23.67
C VAL A 271 -4.93 -10.22 -24.87
N THR A 272 -5.30 -10.58 -26.10
CA THR A 272 -4.75 -9.95 -27.31
C THR A 272 -5.09 -8.46 -27.35
N ARG A 273 -6.34 -8.07 -27.08
CA ARG A 273 -6.75 -6.67 -26.98
C ARG A 273 -5.98 -5.90 -25.90
N GLY A 274 -5.79 -6.52 -24.74
CA GLY A 274 -5.01 -5.95 -23.65
C GLY A 274 -3.55 -5.72 -24.01
N ARG A 275 -2.91 -6.71 -24.63
CA ARG A 275 -1.54 -6.62 -25.11
C ARG A 275 -1.40 -5.53 -26.18
N ASP A 276 -2.29 -5.52 -27.16
CA ASP A 276 -2.24 -4.53 -28.25
C ASP A 276 -2.35 -3.11 -27.66
N PHE A 277 -3.27 -2.89 -26.71
CA PHE A 277 -3.35 -1.65 -25.94
C PHE A 277 -2.03 -1.27 -25.27
N ILE A 278 -1.43 -2.17 -24.47
CA ILE A 278 -0.17 -1.91 -23.76
C ILE A 278 0.97 -1.58 -24.75
N THR A 279 1.10 -2.36 -25.83
CA THR A 279 2.20 -2.16 -26.80
C THR A 279 2.11 -0.85 -27.56
N THR A 280 0.92 -0.24 -27.65
CA THR A 280 0.76 1.09 -28.26
C THR A 280 1.21 2.23 -27.34
N LEU A 281 1.40 1.96 -26.04
CA LEU A 281 1.71 2.96 -25.03
C LEU A 281 3.23 3.04 -24.76
N LEU A 282 3.87 4.12 -25.24
CA LEU A 282 5.30 4.38 -24.97
C LEU A 282 5.63 4.43 -23.47
N VAL A 283 4.68 4.90 -22.64
CA VAL A 283 4.85 5.02 -21.18
C VAL A 283 5.16 3.68 -20.51
N THR A 284 4.79 2.54 -21.11
CA THR A 284 4.99 1.22 -20.50
C THR A 284 6.48 0.90 -20.26
N ASN A 285 7.38 1.44 -21.07
CA ASN A 285 8.83 1.32 -20.84
C ASN A 285 9.30 1.96 -19.53
N THR A 286 8.57 2.98 -19.03
CA THR A 286 8.91 3.63 -17.75
C THR A 286 8.55 2.77 -16.53
N PHE A 287 7.68 1.76 -16.69
CA PHE A 287 7.26 0.91 -15.59
C PHE A 287 8.38 0.02 -15.05
N PHE A 288 9.32 -0.40 -15.90
CA PHE A 288 10.47 -1.22 -15.49
C PHE A 288 11.41 -0.52 -14.49
N GLU A 289 11.43 0.81 -14.49
CA GLU A 289 12.22 1.61 -13.52
C GLU A 289 11.36 2.10 -12.34
N ALA A 290 10.04 1.91 -12.41
CA ALA A 290 9.12 2.43 -11.42
C ALA A 290 9.01 1.51 -10.20
N GLN A 291 8.89 2.14 -9.05
CA GLN A 291 8.64 1.47 -7.77
C GLN A 291 7.26 1.84 -7.24
N ALA A 292 6.47 0.85 -6.85
CA ALA A 292 5.15 1.06 -6.26
C ALA A 292 5.17 0.73 -4.75
N ALA A 293 4.53 1.59 -3.96
CA ALA A 293 4.17 1.30 -2.58
C ALA A 293 2.66 1.07 -2.50
N LEU A 294 2.27 -0.08 -1.95
CA LEU A 294 0.87 -0.45 -1.76
C LEU A 294 0.52 -0.25 -0.28
N SER A 295 -0.46 0.60 -0.02
CA SER A 295 -1.00 0.88 1.31
C SER A 295 -2.49 0.56 1.29
N THR A 296 -2.81 -0.74 1.23
CA THR A 296 -4.19 -1.22 1.12
C THR A 296 -4.57 -2.06 2.33
N ASP A 297 -4.22 -1.59 3.52
CA ASP A 297 -4.36 -2.32 4.77
C ASP A 297 -5.81 -2.41 5.31
N ASN A 298 -6.80 -1.91 4.54
CA ASN A 298 -8.23 -2.19 4.67
C ASN A 298 -8.81 -3.03 3.50
N CYS A 299 -8.00 -3.40 2.51
CA CYS A 299 -8.34 -4.29 1.40
C CYS A 299 -7.14 -5.15 0.99
N ASP A 300 -6.96 -6.27 1.70
CA ASP A 300 -5.80 -7.15 1.58
C ASP A 300 -5.76 -7.87 0.22
N THR A 301 -6.93 -8.23 -0.33
CA THR A 301 -7.03 -8.88 -1.65
C THR A 301 -6.40 -8.01 -2.73
N TYR A 302 -6.61 -6.69 -2.66
CA TYR A 302 -6.05 -5.74 -3.61
C TYR A 302 -4.53 -5.68 -3.52
N SER A 303 -3.97 -5.71 -2.31
CA SER A 303 -2.51 -5.80 -2.12
C SER A 303 -1.92 -7.04 -2.80
N VAL A 304 -2.57 -8.20 -2.69
CA VAL A 304 -2.12 -9.44 -3.34
C VAL A 304 -2.26 -9.36 -4.87
N GLY A 305 -3.41 -8.93 -5.37
CA GLY A 305 -3.67 -8.88 -6.82
C GLY A 305 -2.86 -7.81 -7.54
N ILE A 306 -2.82 -6.59 -7.01
CA ILE A 306 -2.06 -5.46 -7.59
C ILE A 306 -0.56 -5.76 -7.56
N SER A 307 -0.02 -6.27 -6.45
CA SER A 307 1.42 -6.60 -6.38
C SER A 307 1.82 -7.64 -7.42
N SER A 308 1.01 -8.70 -7.58
CA SER A 308 1.21 -9.72 -8.61
C SER A 308 1.18 -9.13 -10.02
N PHE A 309 0.19 -8.30 -10.33
CA PHE A 309 0.05 -7.67 -11.64
C PHE A 309 1.21 -6.72 -11.97
N LEU A 310 1.46 -5.74 -11.10
CA LEU A 310 2.49 -4.74 -11.31
C LEU A 310 3.88 -5.36 -11.41
N ASN A 311 4.18 -6.37 -10.60
CA ASN A 311 5.50 -7.01 -10.62
C ASN A 311 5.68 -7.98 -11.79
N ARG A 312 4.74 -8.90 -11.99
CA ARG A 312 4.93 -10.03 -12.91
C ARG A 312 4.51 -9.71 -14.35
N GLU A 313 3.62 -8.73 -14.56
CA GLU A 313 3.13 -8.36 -15.88
C GLU A 313 3.64 -6.99 -16.36
N LEU A 314 3.75 -6.00 -15.46
CA LEU A 314 4.25 -4.65 -15.82
C LEU A 314 5.74 -4.41 -15.49
N GLY A 315 6.40 -5.35 -14.81
CA GLY A 315 7.82 -5.26 -14.47
C GLY A 315 8.18 -4.19 -13.43
N MET A 316 7.19 -3.65 -12.71
CA MET A 316 7.42 -2.68 -11.63
C MET A 316 7.96 -3.38 -10.39
N LYS A 317 8.79 -2.68 -9.61
CA LYS A 317 9.23 -3.16 -8.31
C LYS A 317 8.23 -2.77 -7.23
N ILE A 318 7.78 -3.72 -6.42
CA ILE A 318 7.01 -3.43 -5.21
C ILE A 318 8.01 -3.18 -4.08
N CYS A 319 8.08 -1.93 -3.60
CA CYS A 319 9.04 -1.56 -2.55
C CYS A 319 8.44 -1.67 -1.15
N MET A 320 7.13 -1.51 -1.01
CA MET A 320 6.39 -1.57 0.24
C MET A 320 4.98 -2.13 0.00
N ALA A 321 4.50 -2.95 0.93
CA ALA A 321 3.10 -3.38 1.01
C ALA A 321 2.62 -3.31 2.45
N ALA A 322 1.52 -2.62 2.72
CA ALA A 322 0.84 -2.63 4.02
C ALA A 322 -0.46 -3.43 3.91
N VAL A 323 -0.62 -4.42 4.80
CA VAL A 323 -1.77 -5.34 4.86
C VAL A 323 -2.27 -5.51 6.29
N SER A 324 -3.44 -6.12 6.46
CA SER A 324 -4.05 -6.42 7.76
C SER A 324 -3.83 -7.85 8.24
N THR A 325 -3.65 -8.80 7.33
CA THR A 325 -3.56 -10.22 7.66
C THR A 325 -2.19 -10.81 7.34
N GLU A 326 -1.79 -11.80 8.15
CA GLU A 326 -0.59 -12.61 7.91
C GLU A 326 -0.71 -13.43 6.61
N ALA A 327 -1.93 -13.83 6.23
CA ALA A 327 -2.18 -14.58 5.00
C ALA A 327 -1.84 -13.74 3.76
N ALA A 328 -2.28 -12.48 3.72
CA ALA A 328 -1.92 -11.55 2.66
C ALA A 328 -0.42 -11.23 2.68
N ALA A 329 0.16 -11.05 3.87
CA ALA A 329 1.58 -10.79 4.01
C ALA A 329 2.44 -11.93 3.44
N ALA A 330 2.11 -13.17 3.77
CA ALA A 330 2.77 -14.36 3.24
C ALA A 330 2.65 -14.43 1.71
N ALA A 331 1.46 -14.13 1.16
CA ALA A 331 1.23 -14.13 -0.29
C ALA A 331 2.09 -13.09 -1.03
N ILE A 332 2.47 -11.98 -0.40
CA ILE A 332 3.21 -10.88 -1.04
C ILE A 332 4.71 -10.91 -0.74
N SER A 333 5.13 -11.59 0.33
CA SER A 333 6.52 -11.63 0.84
C SER A 333 7.59 -11.98 -0.21
N HIS A 334 7.24 -12.79 -1.20
CA HIS A 334 8.14 -13.18 -2.28
C HIS A 334 8.32 -12.11 -3.38
N ILE A 335 7.43 -11.11 -3.43
CA ILE A 335 7.44 -9.99 -4.39
C ILE A 335 7.94 -8.71 -3.73
N CYS A 336 7.54 -8.46 -2.47
CA CYS A 336 7.87 -7.24 -1.74
C CYS A 336 8.77 -7.56 -0.54
N PRO A 337 9.96 -6.94 -0.42
CA PRO A 337 10.84 -7.16 0.72
C PRO A 337 10.34 -6.50 2.00
N ASN A 338 9.56 -5.41 1.90
CA ASN A 338 9.06 -4.65 3.05
C ASN A 338 7.54 -4.80 3.15
N VAL A 339 7.10 -5.87 3.80
CA VAL A 339 5.68 -6.10 4.09
C VAL A 339 5.39 -5.70 5.53
N LEU A 340 4.45 -4.80 5.72
CA LEU A 340 4.00 -4.34 7.03
C LEU A 340 2.63 -4.92 7.34
N VAL A 341 2.52 -5.63 8.47
CA VAL A 341 1.26 -6.16 8.98
C VAL A 341 0.73 -5.24 10.07
N ASN A 342 -0.48 -4.70 9.85
CA ASN A 342 -1.13 -3.75 10.75
C ASN A 342 -0.24 -2.54 11.16
N PRO A 343 0.40 -1.84 10.19
CA PRO A 343 1.25 -0.71 10.53
C PRO A 343 0.47 0.50 11.04
N SER A 344 1.12 1.28 11.89
CA SER A 344 0.73 2.65 12.19
C SER A 344 1.08 3.60 11.05
N ILE A 345 0.47 4.78 11.06
CA ILE A 345 0.75 5.86 10.11
C ILE A 345 2.23 6.24 10.12
N ASP A 346 2.85 6.34 11.30
CA ASP A 346 4.26 6.70 11.43
C ASP A 346 5.19 5.64 10.82
N GLU A 347 4.87 4.36 11.00
CA GLU A 347 5.61 3.26 10.38
C GLU A 347 5.52 3.33 8.85
N LYS A 348 4.31 3.58 8.30
CA LYS A 348 4.12 3.80 6.86
C LYS A 348 4.90 5.03 6.37
N LYS A 349 4.77 6.17 7.07
CA LYS A 349 5.41 7.44 6.73
C LYS A 349 6.94 7.32 6.67
N ASN A 350 7.54 6.72 7.69
CA ASN A 350 9.00 6.56 7.77
C ASN A 350 9.52 5.67 6.64
N LEU A 351 8.83 4.55 6.37
CA LEU A 351 9.23 3.63 5.32
C LEU A 351 9.02 4.24 3.91
N LEU A 352 7.93 4.97 3.69
CA LEU A 352 7.70 5.71 2.46
C LEU A 352 8.81 6.72 2.18
N LEU A 353 9.26 7.48 3.20
CA LEU A 353 10.39 8.39 3.09
C LEU A 353 11.70 7.68 2.72
N GLU A 354 12.00 6.58 3.39
CA GLU A 354 13.23 5.81 3.16
C GLU A 354 13.28 5.24 1.74
N LEU A 355 12.19 4.57 1.32
CA LEU A 355 12.14 3.86 0.05
C LEU A 355 11.92 4.81 -1.12
N SER A 356 11.08 5.83 -0.90
CA SER A 356 10.75 6.87 -1.87
C SER A 356 10.17 6.33 -3.18
N PRO A 357 8.97 5.71 -3.13
CA PRO A 357 8.34 5.10 -4.28
C PRO A 357 8.08 6.07 -5.43
N THR A 358 7.95 5.52 -6.64
CA THR A 358 7.51 6.27 -7.82
C THR A 358 6.03 6.59 -7.75
N ILE A 359 5.21 5.69 -7.20
CA ILE A 359 3.77 5.84 -7.05
C ILE A 359 3.31 5.18 -5.74
N ILE A 360 2.35 5.81 -5.07
CA ILE A 360 1.69 5.26 -3.88
C ILE A 360 0.26 4.90 -4.26
N LEU A 361 -0.17 3.69 -3.91
CA LEU A 361 -1.55 3.24 -4.06
C LEU A 361 -2.13 3.05 -2.66
N GLY A 362 -3.16 3.79 -2.26
CA GLY A 362 -3.72 3.67 -0.92
C GLY A 362 -5.04 4.41 -0.70
N ASN A 363 -5.33 4.78 0.54
CA ASN A 363 -6.57 5.49 0.91
C ASN A 363 -6.36 7.00 1.11
N TYR A 364 -7.41 7.73 1.52
CA TYR A 364 -7.34 9.18 1.74
C TYR A 364 -6.25 9.62 2.74
N TYR A 365 -6.02 8.85 3.80
CA TYR A 365 -4.96 9.19 4.76
C TYR A 365 -3.58 9.04 4.13
N ASP A 366 -3.39 8.03 3.29
CA ASP A 366 -2.15 7.86 2.55
C ASP A 366 -1.95 8.96 1.50
N LEU A 367 -3.03 9.51 0.92
CA LEU A 367 -2.96 10.70 0.07
C LEU A 367 -2.48 11.92 0.86
N LYS A 368 -2.98 12.10 2.09
CA LYS A 368 -2.51 13.19 2.97
C LYS A 368 -1.03 13.01 3.32
N ILE A 369 -0.61 11.80 3.69
CA ILE A 369 0.81 11.48 3.93
C ILE A 369 1.62 11.76 2.66
N ALA A 370 1.15 11.32 1.50
CA ALA A 370 1.82 11.56 0.23
C ALA A 370 2.01 13.06 -0.02
N ALA A 371 0.97 13.87 0.16
CA ALA A 371 1.01 15.32 0.01
C ALA A 371 1.98 16.00 1.01
N ASP A 372 1.89 15.65 2.29
CA ASP A 372 2.75 16.19 3.36
C ASP A 372 4.23 15.88 3.13
N LEU A 373 4.52 14.70 2.55
CA LEU A 373 5.88 14.26 2.19
C LEU A 373 6.31 14.71 0.79
N GLY A 374 5.44 15.38 0.04
CA GLY A 374 5.72 15.86 -1.32
C GLY A 374 5.78 14.75 -2.39
N PHE A 375 5.21 13.57 -2.13
CA PHE A 375 4.92 12.59 -3.16
C PHE A 375 3.78 13.08 -4.04
N LYS A 376 4.04 13.18 -5.34
CA LYS A 376 3.05 13.70 -6.29
C LYS A 376 2.21 12.61 -6.95
N ASN A 377 2.74 11.38 -7.05
CA ASN A 377 2.09 10.30 -7.76
C ASN A 377 1.32 9.42 -6.78
N PHE A 378 -0.01 9.51 -6.82
CA PHE A 378 -0.90 8.81 -5.91
C PHE A 378 -2.13 8.29 -6.66
N LEU A 379 -2.53 7.06 -6.37
CA LEU A 379 -3.81 6.49 -6.83
C LEU A 379 -4.57 5.93 -5.64
N PHE A 380 -5.89 6.12 -5.65
CA PHE A 380 -6.75 5.46 -4.69
C PHE A 380 -6.85 3.96 -5.01
N ALA A 381 -6.63 3.13 -4.00
CA ALA A 381 -6.74 1.67 -4.09
C ALA A 381 -7.25 1.04 -2.78
N ASP A 382 -7.68 1.86 -1.82
CA ASP A 382 -8.18 1.41 -0.53
C ASP A 382 -9.17 2.43 0.07
N ILE A 383 -9.94 2.01 1.08
CA ILE A 383 -10.89 2.85 1.82
C ILE A 383 -10.23 3.47 3.07
N PRO A 384 -10.72 4.64 3.55
CA PRO A 384 -11.86 5.43 3.06
C PRO A 384 -11.55 6.31 1.84
N LEU A 385 -12.60 6.61 1.07
CA LEU A 385 -12.56 7.38 -0.16
C LEU A 385 -13.18 8.77 0.02
N ILE A 386 -12.48 9.65 0.75
CA ILE A 386 -12.95 11.03 0.93
C ILE A 386 -12.59 11.84 -0.31
N GLY A 387 -13.60 12.26 -1.07
CA GLY A 387 -13.43 13.11 -2.25
C GLY A 387 -12.95 12.38 -3.52
N TYR A 388 -13.16 11.06 -3.61
CA TYR A 388 -12.84 10.27 -4.79
C TYR A 388 -14.08 9.61 -5.39
N ILE A 389 -14.34 9.85 -6.66
CA ILE A 389 -15.50 9.34 -7.40
C ILE A 389 -15.00 8.36 -8.46
N PHE A 390 -15.65 7.20 -8.55
CA PHE A 390 -15.36 6.18 -9.55
C PHE A 390 -16.66 5.67 -10.17
N SER A 391 -16.55 5.04 -11.34
CA SER A 391 -17.69 4.53 -12.10
C SER A 391 -17.59 3.02 -12.28
N GLU A 392 -18.68 2.36 -12.66
CA GLU A 392 -18.67 0.93 -12.98
C GLU A 392 -17.69 0.57 -14.12
N THR A 393 -17.30 1.55 -14.94
CA THR A 393 -16.36 1.38 -16.06
C THR A 393 -14.89 1.51 -15.69
N THR A 394 -14.58 1.66 -14.40
CA THR A 394 -13.20 1.75 -13.89
C THR A 394 -12.87 0.62 -12.90
N PRO A 395 -13.06 -0.67 -13.26
CA PRO A 395 -12.74 -1.80 -12.39
C PRO A 395 -11.23 -1.90 -12.14
N PHE A 396 -10.83 -2.62 -11.08
CA PHE A 396 -9.44 -3.08 -10.91
C PHE A 396 -9.33 -4.57 -11.24
N MET A 397 -10.44 -5.30 -11.11
CA MET A 397 -10.52 -6.70 -11.50
C MET A 397 -10.85 -6.91 -12.99
N GLY A 398 -10.51 -8.08 -13.50
CA GLY A 398 -10.80 -8.52 -14.86
C GLY A 398 -9.89 -7.90 -15.93
N PHE A 399 -10.19 -8.23 -17.19
CA PHE A 399 -9.42 -7.73 -18.33
C PHE A 399 -9.58 -6.21 -18.50
N MET A 400 -10.79 -5.70 -18.29
CA MET A 400 -11.05 -4.25 -18.27
C MET A 400 -10.26 -3.57 -17.13
N GLY A 401 -10.18 -4.20 -15.96
CA GLY A 401 -9.45 -3.63 -14.83
C GLY A 401 -7.95 -3.58 -15.03
N ALA A 402 -7.38 -4.60 -15.66
CA ALA A 402 -5.97 -4.59 -16.06
C ALA A 402 -5.65 -3.42 -17.02
N GLN A 403 -6.51 -3.16 -18.01
CA GLN A 403 -6.37 -2.01 -18.90
C GLN A 403 -6.53 -0.68 -18.16
N HIS A 404 -7.53 -0.58 -17.27
CA HIS A 404 -7.76 0.61 -16.47
C HIS A 404 -6.57 0.94 -15.57
N LEU A 405 -6.00 -0.06 -14.88
CA LEU A 405 -4.81 0.12 -14.03
C LEU A 405 -3.60 0.61 -14.82
N VAL A 406 -3.33 0.04 -16.00
CA VAL A 406 -2.27 0.51 -16.89
C VAL A 406 -2.49 1.96 -17.28
N GLN A 407 -3.72 2.32 -17.65
CA GLN A 407 -4.07 3.70 -18.00
C GLN A 407 -3.90 4.65 -16.82
N ALA A 408 -4.41 4.29 -15.64
CA ALA A 408 -4.37 5.13 -14.44
C ALA A 408 -2.93 5.38 -13.98
N ILE A 409 -2.14 4.31 -13.86
CA ILE A 409 -0.71 4.40 -13.47
C ILE A 409 0.09 5.13 -14.53
N GLY A 410 -0.15 4.80 -15.81
CA GLY A 410 0.50 5.46 -16.93
C GLY A 410 0.25 6.96 -16.95
N ASN A 411 -1.00 7.39 -16.82
CA ASN A 411 -1.36 8.81 -16.80
C ASN A 411 -0.77 9.54 -15.60
N GLU A 412 -0.79 8.89 -14.43
CA GLU A 412 -0.29 9.48 -13.19
C GLU A 412 1.23 9.69 -13.26
N ILE A 413 1.98 8.69 -13.74
CA ILE A 413 3.43 8.78 -13.90
C ILE A 413 3.80 9.72 -15.05
N TYR A 414 3.23 9.50 -16.24
CA TYR A 414 3.63 10.20 -17.47
C TYR A 414 3.35 11.69 -17.41
N THR A 415 2.12 12.10 -17.03
CA THR A 415 1.73 13.51 -16.99
C THR A 415 2.63 14.31 -16.06
N LYS A 416 2.92 13.74 -14.87
CA LYS A 416 3.68 14.43 -13.83
C LYS A 416 5.17 14.50 -14.15
N ILE A 417 5.73 13.50 -14.83
CA ILE A 417 7.10 13.58 -15.37
C ILE A 417 7.28 14.81 -16.28
N PHE A 418 6.36 15.05 -17.21
CA PHE A 418 6.47 16.21 -18.11
C PHE A 418 6.28 17.54 -17.40
N ILE A 419 5.40 17.60 -16.40
CA ILE A 419 5.21 18.82 -15.60
C ILE A 419 6.45 19.12 -14.76
N GLU A 420 7.06 18.11 -14.14
CA GLU A 420 8.27 18.29 -13.33
C GLU A 420 9.50 18.67 -14.15
N THR A 421 9.59 18.17 -15.37
CA THR A 421 10.73 18.43 -16.26
C THR A 421 10.57 19.71 -17.08
N LYS A 422 9.35 20.22 -17.26
CA LYS A 422 9.05 21.47 -17.99
C LYS A 422 8.61 22.63 -17.09
N GLY A 423 9.25 22.82 -15.92
CA GLY A 423 9.17 24.12 -15.23
C GLY A 423 9.54 25.26 -16.18
N GLU A 424 8.93 26.45 -15.98
CA GLU A 424 8.99 27.68 -16.80
C GLU A 424 9.74 27.54 -18.13
N LEU A 425 9.00 27.44 -19.24
CA LEU A 425 9.48 27.35 -20.63
C LEU A 425 10.36 28.54 -21.08
N GLU A 426 10.71 29.47 -20.19
CA GLU A 426 11.42 30.70 -20.52
C GLU A 426 12.71 30.80 -19.70
N GLY A 427 13.84 30.81 -20.41
CA GLY A 427 15.16 31.07 -19.84
C GLY A 427 16.27 30.51 -20.73
N ALA A 428 17.29 31.32 -21.01
CA ALA A 428 18.47 30.88 -21.74
C ALA A 428 19.19 29.78 -20.93
N ILE A 429 19.58 28.70 -21.62
CA ILE A 429 20.35 27.60 -21.04
C ILE A 429 21.80 28.09 -20.87
N SER A 430 22.12 28.56 -19.66
CA SER A 430 23.42 29.07 -19.22
C SER A 430 23.86 30.39 -19.87
N ALA A 431 24.24 31.36 -19.03
CA ALA A 431 24.68 32.70 -19.42
C ALA A 431 26.21 32.87 -19.49
N GLY A 432 26.98 31.77 -19.53
CA GLY A 432 28.44 31.80 -19.69
C GLY A 432 29.17 30.60 -19.06
N GLU A 433 30.47 30.47 -19.35
CA GLU A 433 31.36 29.46 -18.75
C GLU A 433 31.67 29.83 -17.29
N ILE A 434 30.81 29.40 -16.36
CA ILE A 434 31.07 29.47 -14.92
C ILE A 434 31.91 28.24 -14.53
N PRO A 435 33.06 28.40 -13.86
CA PRO A 435 33.88 27.27 -13.44
C PRO A 435 33.22 26.46 -12.32
N TRP A 436 33.31 25.13 -12.41
CA TRP A 436 32.81 24.20 -11.39
C TRP A 436 33.97 23.66 -10.54
N GLU A 437 33.72 23.50 -9.24
CA GLU A 437 34.64 22.77 -8.37
C GLU A 437 34.55 21.26 -8.62
N LEU A 438 35.69 20.57 -8.51
CA LEU A 438 35.77 19.13 -8.75
C LEU A 438 34.81 18.32 -7.87
N ASP A 439 34.60 18.74 -6.62
CA ASP A 439 33.69 18.07 -5.69
C ASP A 439 32.22 18.31 -6.04
N ALA A 440 31.89 19.48 -6.61
CA ALA A 440 30.56 19.75 -7.16
C ALA A 440 30.30 18.88 -8.40
N GLU A 441 31.25 18.77 -9.33
CA GLU A 441 31.12 17.89 -10.50
C GLU A 441 30.92 16.42 -10.10
N ARG A 442 31.71 15.92 -9.14
CA ARG A 442 31.58 14.57 -8.60
C ARG A 442 30.25 14.35 -7.88
N ALA A 443 29.75 15.35 -7.15
CA ALA A 443 28.43 15.28 -6.54
C ALA A 443 27.31 15.26 -7.59
N LEU A 444 27.41 16.03 -8.67
CA LEU A 444 26.47 16.00 -9.79
C LEU A 444 26.45 14.64 -10.50
N GLY A 445 27.62 14.00 -10.67
CA GLY A 445 27.74 12.63 -11.17
C GLY A 445 27.04 11.60 -10.28
N ARG A 446 27.24 11.68 -8.95
CA ARG A 446 26.53 10.82 -7.98
C ARG A 446 25.02 11.05 -8.00
N ILE A 447 24.58 12.30 -8.14
CA ILE A 447 23.17 12.66 -8.34
C ILE A 447 22.60 12.02 -9.61
N ALA A 448 23.36 12.05 -10.71
CA ALA A 448 22.96 11.44 -11.98
C ALA A 448 22.65 9.94 -11.83
N GLU A 449 23.48 9.21 -11.10
CA GLU A 449 23.31 7.77 -10.86
C GLU A 449 22.03 7.44 -10.07
N LEU A 450 21.63 8.32 -9.16
CA LEU A 450 20.40 8.15 -8.36
C LEU A 450 19.12 8.51 -9.12
N LEU A 451 19.22 9.27 -10.22
CA LEU A 451 18.07 9.67 -11.02
C LEU A 451 17.64 8.53 -11.98
N PRO A 452 16.32 8.25 -12.09
CA PRO A 452 15.78 7.36 -13.12
C PRO A 452 16.23 7.80 -14.51
N HIS A 453 16.55 6.84 -15.38
CA HIS A 453 17.24 7.10 -16.64
C HIS A 453 16.45 8.05 -17.54
N PHE A 454 15.12 7.90 -17.58
CA PHE A 454 14.25 8.67 -18.46
C PHE A 454 14.09 10.16 -18.06
N ILE A 455 14.36 10.55 -16.81
CA ILE A 455 14.38 11.97 -16.39
C ILE A 455 15.79 12.53 -16.17
N ARG A 456 16.80 11.66 -16.09
CA ARG A 456 18.18 12.01 -15.74
C ARG A 456 18.72 13.19 -16.54
N SER A 457 18.62 13.16 -17.86
CA SER A 457 19.15 14.23 -18.72
C SER A 457 18.49 15.59 -18.44
N ILE A 458 17.16 15.62 -18.25
CA ILE A 458 16.44 16.88 -18.05
C ILE A 458 16.66 17.42 -16.64
N ALA A 459 16.61 16.55 -15.63
CA ALA A 459 16.87 16.92 -14.24
C ALA A 459 18.31 17.45 -14.06
N LEU A 460 19.31 16.78 -14.64
CA LEU A 460 20.70 17.25 -14.59
C LEU A 460 20.88 18.60 -15.29
N LYS A 461 20.27 18.80 -16.47
CA LYS A 461 20.30 20.09 -17.15
C LYS A 461 19.72 21.21 -16.27
N LYS A 462 18.62 20.95 -15.58
CA LYS A 462 18.01 21.95 -14.69
C LYS A 462 18.86 22.23 -13.46
N ILE A 463 19.38 21.20 -12.81
CA ILE A 463 20.29 21.35 -11.66
C ILE A 463 21.53 22.15 -12.07
N HIS A 464 22.12 21.82 -13.22
CA HIS A 464 23.27 22.54 -13.77
C HIS A 464 22.94 24.01 -14.06
N GLN A 465 21.84 24.28 -14.77
CA GLN A 465 21.41 25.64 -15.08
C GLN A 465 21.22 26.50 -13.83
N VAL A 466 20.52 25.97 -12.82
CA VAL A 466 20.23 26.72 -11.60
C VAL A 466 21.49 26.87 -10.73
N ALA A 467 22.38 25.89 -10.75
CA ALA A 467 23.68 26.00 -10.09
C ALA A 467 24.51 27.13 -10.72
N ASP A 468 24.55 27.21 -12.05
CA ASP A 468 25.20 28.31 -12.79
C ASP A 468 24.55 29.66 -12.43
N GLU A 469 23.22 29.78 -12.48
CA GLU A 469 22.50 31.02 -12.12
C GLU A 469 22.78 31.46 -10.67
N THR A 470 22.83 30.51 -9.74
CA THR A 470 23.11 30.78 -8.32
C THR A 470 24.57 31.21 -8.11
N ALA A 471 25.51 30.55 -8.78
CA ALA A 471 26.92 30.90 -8.75
C ALA A 471 27.18 32.27 -9.38
N GLN A 472 26.48 32.61 -10.46
CA GLN A 472 26.52 33.94 -11.07
C GLN A 472 26.01 35.03 -10.12
N GLN A 473 24.91 34.78 -9.42
CA GLN A 473 24.36 35.71 -8.41
C GLN A 473 25.31 35.89 -7.21
N ARG A 474 26.02 34.83 -6.83
CA ARG A 474 27.00 34.85 -5.72
C ARG A 474 28.40 35.29 -6.17
N ASN A 475 28.61 35.53 -7.47
CA ASN A 475 29.90 35.86 -8.09
C ASN A 475 31.01 34.87 -7.67
N SER A 476 30.71 33.57 -7.71
CA SER A 476 31.59 32.47 -7.29
C SER A 476 31.61 31.36 -8.35
N PRO A 477 32.58 30.40 -8.30
CA PRO A 477 32.42 29.12 -9.00
C PRO A 477 31.21 28.35 -8.45
N VAL A 478 30.78 27.32 -9.16
CA VAL A 478 29.78 26.37 -8.62
C VAL A 478 30.48 25.50 -7.58
N THR A 479 30.23 25.82 -6.31
CA THR A 479 30.78 25.09 -5.16
C THR A 479 29.90 23.92 -4.75
N LEU A 480 30.44 23.00 -3.95
CA LEU A 480 29.67 21.90 -3.38
C LEU A 480 28.45 22.39 -2.57
N GLU A 481 28.59 23.51 -1.86
CA GLU A 481 27.52 24.14 -1.07
C GLU A 481 26.40 24.69 -1.97
N ILE A 482 26.75 25.35 -3.08
CA ILE A 482 25.77 25.82 -4.06
C ILE A 482 25.04 24.63 -4.67
N LEU A 483 25.76 23.58 -5.03
CA LEU A 483 25.15 22.38 -5.58
C LEU A 483 24.26 21.66 -4.56
N GLN A 484 24.63 21.67 -3.28
CA GLN A 484 23.82 21.14 -2.18
C GLN A 484 22.52 21.94 -2.03
N ASP A 485 22.59 23.26 -1.99
CA ASP A 485 21.42 24.15 -1.91
C ASP A 485 20.47 23.93 -3.10
N VAL A 486 21.03 23.89 -4.31
CA VAL A 486 20.27 23.69 -5.56
C VAL A 486 19.68 22.29 -5.62
N ALA A 487 20.45 21.26 -5.29
CA ALA A 487 19.94 19.90 -5.23
C ALA A 487 18.82 19.75 -4.19
N LEU A 488 18.95 20.34 -2.99
CA LEU A 488 17.90 20.28 -1.97
C LEU A 488 16.62 21.04 -2.36
N LYS A 489 16.76 22.11 -3.16
CA LYS A 489 15.64 22.94 -3.61
C LYS A 489 14.92 22.38 -4.83
N TYR A 490 15.64 21.79 -5.78
CA TYR A 490 15.10 21.38 -7.09
C TYR A 490 15.05 19.88 -7.32
N THR A 491 15.59 19.07 -6.42
CA THR A 491 15.37 17.62 -6.46
C THR A 491 14.00 17.30 -5.85
N PRO A 492 13.18 16.44 -6.50
CA PRO A 492 11.91 15.97 -5.94
C PRO A 492 12.06 15.49 -4.49
N THR A 493 11.10 15.79 -3.62
CA THR A 493 11.17 15.53 -2.17
C THR A 493 11.53 14.07 -1.85
N ARG A 494 11.07 13.12 -2.68
CA ARG A 494 11.39 11.68 -2.65
C ARG A 494 12.88 11.33 -2.79
N PHE A 495 13.75 12.27 -3.07
CA PHE A 495 15.18 12.01 -3.23
C PHE A 495 16.02 12.75 -2.19
N LYS A 496 15.44 13.72 -1.47
CA LYS A 496 16.18 14.58 -0.55
C LYS A 496 16.95 13.81 0.53
N ALA A 497 16.38 12.74 1.08
CA ALA A 497 17.04 11.91 2.10
C ALA A 497 18.27 11.15 1.54
N LYS A 498 18.14 10.51 0.36
CA LYS A 498 19.24 9.83 -0.34
C LYS A 498 20.27 10.80 -0.93
N TYR A 499 19.89 12.07 -1.11
CA TYR A 499 20.77 13.11 -1.61
C TYR A 499 21.56 13.76 -0.48
N ALA A 500 20.95 13.95 0.69
CA ALA A 500 21.64 14.45 1.88
C ALA A 500 22.85 13.59 2.26
N THR A 501 22.80 12.27 2.03
CA THR A 501 23.95 11.37 2.25
C THR A 501 25.10 11.60 1.27
N ILE A 502 24.85 12.05 0.03
CA ILE A 502 25.91 12.41 -0.93
C ILE A 502 26.76 13.57 -0.37
N PHE A 503 26.11 14.54 0.26
CA PHE A 503 26.77 15.72 0.82
C PHE A 503 27.35 15.48 2.23
N ASN A 504 26.76 14.58 3.03
CA ASN A 504 27.29 14.19 4.35
C ASN A 504 28.60 13.39 4.25
N ASN A 505 28.73 12.47 3.29
CA ASN A 505 29.98 11.73 3.07
C ASN A 505 31.15 12.65 2.65
N THR A 506 30.85 13.83 2.13
CA THR A 506 31.86 14.81 1.72
C THR A 506 32.28 15.70 2.90
N ARG A 507 31.43 15.87 3.93
CA ARG A 507 31.79 16.53 5.20
C ARG A 507 32.66 15.65 6.10
N GLU A 508 32.46 14.33 6.12
CA GLU A 508 33.37 13.41 6.81
C GLU A 508 34.74 13.37 6.10
N ALA A 509 34.77 13.37 4.76
CA ALA A 509 36.01 13.50 3.99
C ALA A 509 36.71 14.86 4.17
N ALA A 510 35.94 15.95 4.37
CA ALA A 510 36.49 17.28 4.65
C ALA A 510 36.95 17.43 6.11
N ALA A 511 36.29 16.80 7.07
CA ALA A 511 36.69 16.81 8.49
C ALA A 511 37.99 16.01 8.72
N ASP A 512 38.24 14.95 7.94
CA ASP A 512 39.52 14.24 7.97
C ASP A 512 40.66 15.01 7.27
N SER A 513 40.34 16.03 6.46
CA SER A 513 41.35 16.84 5.76
C SER A 513 41.96 17.96 6.61
N GLU A 514 41.35 18.33 7.74
CA GLU A 514 41.88 19.36 8.66
C GLU A 514 42.75 18.80 9.80
N HIS A 515 42.99 17.48 9.85
CA HIS A 515 44.00 16.86 10.71
C HIS A 515 45.00 16.06 9.87
N SER A 516 45.81 16.74 9.04
CA SER A 516 47.09 16.16 8.62
C SER A 516 47.98 16.04 9.86
N ALA A 517 47.88 14.93 10.60
CA ALA A 517 48.77 14.63 11.69
C ALA A 517 50.21 14.64 11.16
N GLN A 518 51.06 15.52 11.69
CA GLN A 518 52.47 15.50 11.36
C GLN A 518 53.02 14.08 11.62
N PRO A 519 53.81 13.50 10.71
CA PRO A 519 54.34 12.15 10.88
C PRO A 519 55.17 12.08 12.16
N VAL A 520 54.76 11.22 13.10
CA VAL A 520 55.52 10.92 14.31
C VAL A 520 56.55 9.85 13.96
N PHE A 521 57.83 10.23 13.94
CA PHE A 521 58.92 9.30 13.64
C PHE A 521 59.32 8.53 14.89
N THR A 522 59.26 7.20 14.82
CA THR A 522 59.70 6.33 15.94
C THR A 522 61.07 5.71 15.67
N MET A 523 61.61 5.87 14.46
CA MET A 523 63.00 5.53 14.10
C MET A 523 63.80 6.78 13.73
N SER A 524 65.12 6.65 13.62
CA SER A 524 65.99 7.72 13.14
C SER A 524 65.93 7.82 11.61
N TRP A 525 65.61 9.00 11.09
CA TRP A 525 65.51 9.28 9.65
C TRP A 525 66.63 10.21 9.19
N GLU A 526 67.28 9.86 8.09
CA GLU A 526 68.20 10.76 7.41
C GLU A 526 67.46 11.89 6.69
N GLN A 527 68.13 13.03 6.54
CA GLN A 527 67.57 14.22 5.91
C GLN A 527 67.05 13.94 4.48
N ALA A 528 67.83 13.20 3.68
CA ALA A 528 67.42 12.82 2.32
C ALA A 528 66.15 11.93 2.30
N ALA A 529 65.95 11.07 3.29
CA ALA A 529 64.74 10.24 3.40
C ALA A 529 63.52 11.09 3.79
N ARG A 530 63.71 12.11 4.64
CA ARG A 530 62.64 13.06 5.01
C ARG A 530 62.22 13.93 3.83
N GLU A 531 63.17 14.32 2.98
CA GLU A 531 62.89 15.06 1.74
C GLU A 531 62.07 14.22 0.77
N MET A 532 62.36 12.92 0.63
CA MET A 532 61.53 11.99 -0.16
C MET A 532 60.13 11.83 0.41
N LEU A 533 59.99 11.73 1.73
CA LEU A 533 58.67 11.66 2.39
C LEU A 533 57.87 12.96 2.19
N ALA A 534 58.54 14.12 2.12
CA ALA A 534 57.88 15.40 1.86
C ALA A 534 57.26 15.49 0.45
N MET A 535 57.72 14.66 -0.50
CA MET A 535 57.12 14.54 -1.83
C MET A 535 55.80 13.75 -1.85
N VAL A 536 55.48 13.02 -0.79
CA VAL A 536 54.18 12.32 -0.62
C VAL A 536 53.10 13.36 -0.28
N PRO A 537 51.87 13.28 -0.84
CA PRO A 537 50.78 14.20 -0.48
C PRO A 537 50.52 14.21 1.03
N ALA A 538 50.15 15.37 1.57
CA ALA A 538 50.15 15.63 3.01
C ALA A 538 49.26 14.65 3.81
N GLU A 539 48.11 14.28 3.24
CA GLU A 539 47.16 13.33 3.83
C GLU A 539 47.71 11.88 3.96
N PHE A 540 48.76 11.52 3.23
CA PHE A 540 49.35 10.17 3.26
C PHE A 540 50.70 10.09 3.96
N ARG A 541 51.30 11.22 4.37
CA ARG A 541 52.67 11.25 4.94
C ARG A 541 52.81 10.47 6.25
N ALA A 542 51.81 10.53 7.14
CA ALA A 542 51.84 9.82 8.41
C ALA A 542 51.84 8.29 8.21
N VAL A 543 50.97 7.81 7.33
CA VAL A 543 50.87 6.39 6.97
C VAL A 543 52.13 5.94 6.23
N ALA A 544 52.60 6.72 5.25
CA ALA A 544 53.83 6.41 4.52
C ALA A 544 55.06 6.34 5.43
N ALA A 545 55.17 7.22 6.44
CA ALA A 545 56.24 7.18 7.42
C ALA A 545 56.17 5.90 8.28
N GLN A 546 54.98 5.59 8.80
CA GLN A 546 54.77 4.42 9.65
C GLN A 546 55.05 3.11 8.91
N GLU A 547 54.56 2.98 7.67
CA GLU A 547 54.75 1.79 6.84
C GLU A 547 56.21 1.62 6.40
N THR A 548 56.91 2.72 6.13
CA THR A 548 58.36 2.69 5.84
C THR A 548 59.16 2.23 7.07
N GLU A 549 58.78 2.68 8.28
CA GLU A 549 59.40 2.20 9.53
C GLU A 549 59.09 0.73 9.81
N ASN A 550 57.88 0.26 9.51
CA ASN A 550 57.50 -1.15 9.62
C ASN A 550 58.32 -2.02 8.66
N TYR A 551 58.43 -1.60 7.39
CA TYR A 551 59.29 -2.24 6.41
C TYR A 551 60.74 -2.32 6.89
N ALA A 552 61.26 -1.22 7.44
CA ALA A 552 62.61 -1.16 7.95
C ALA A 552 62.85 -2.14 9.11
N ARG A 553 61.89 -2.26 10.04
CA ARG A 553 61.96 -3.23 11.14
C ARG A 553 61.94 -4.67 10.65
N GLU A 554 61.07 -4.99 9.69
CA GLU A 554 60.98 -6.33 9.09
C GLU A 554 62.27 -6.75 8.40
N HIS A 555 62.99 -5.80 7.79
CA HIS A 555 64.23 -6.04 7.05
C HIS A 555 65.48 -5.71 7.88
N GLN A 556 65.33 -5.55 9.20
CA GLN A 556 66.40 -5.30 10.18
C GLN A 556 67.25 -4.04 9.91
N TYR A 557 66.68 -3.03 9.25
CA TYR A 557 67.32 -1.73 9.10
C TYR A 557 67.25 -0.94 10.41
N HIS A 558 68.39 -0.43 10.87
CA HIS A 558 68.48 0.33 12.14
C HIS A 558 68.14 1.82 11.99
N ARG A 559 68.07 2.34 10.76
CA ARG A 559 67.72 3.73 10.43
C ARG A 559 67.07 3.82 9.05
N ILE A 560 66.24 4.84 8.84
CA ILE A 560 65.59 5.09 7.55
C ILE A 560 66.49 5.98 6.69
N THR A 561 67.08 5.41 5.65
CA THR A 561 67.88 6.11 4.64
C THR A 561 67.10 6.27 3.34
N ALA A 562 67.59 7.13 2.46
CA ALA A 562 67.07 7.28 1.09
C ALA A 562 66.90 5.93 0.36
N ALA A 563 67.88 5.03 0.50
CA ALA A 563 67.85 3.71 -0.13
C ALA A 563 66.72 2.82 0.41
N VAL A 564 66.42 2.89 1.71
CA VAL A 564 65.33 2.10 2.33
C VAL A 564 63.97 2.58 1.83
N VAL A 565 63.79 3.90 1.70
CA VAL A 565 62.55 4.49 1.14
C VAL A 565 62.37 4.07 -0.32
N GLU A 566 63.43 4.07 -1.12
CA GLU A 566 63.40 3.71 -2.53
C GLU A 566 63.19 2.20 -2.75
N GLU A 567 63.78 1.36 -1.89
CA GLU A 567 63.55 -0.07 -1.88
C GLU A 567 62.08 -0.41 -1.55
N TYR A 568 61.52 0.24 -0.53
CA TYR A 568 60.11 0.07 -0.18
C TYR A 568 59.17 0.58 -1.28
N ARG A 569 59.49 1.73 -1.88
CA ARG A 569 58.74 2.29 -3.03
C ARG A 569 58.70 1.32 -4.21
N LYS A 570 59.82 0.67 -4.54
CA LYS A 570 59.87 -0.36 -5.59
C LYS A 570 59.01 -1.58 -5.27
N LYS A 571 58.96 -2.01 -4.01
CA LYS A 571 58.09 -3.11 -3.56
C LYS A 571 56.59 -2.77 -3.73
N LEU A 572 56.23 -1.51 -3.57
CA LEU A 572 54.88 -1.00 -3.80
C LEU A 572 54.55 -0.76 -5.29
N GLY A 573 55.52 -0.92 -6.20
CA GLY A 573 55.33 -0.79 -7.65
C GLY A 573 55.46 0.63 -8.22
N PHE A 574 56.17 1.52 -7.51
CA PHE A 574 56.35 2.95 -7.86
C PHE A 574 57.78 3.35 -8.25
#